data_AF-A0A455XE10-F1
#
_entry.id   AF-A0A455XE10-F1
#
_cell.length_a   1.000
_cell.length_b   1.000
_cell.length_c   1.000
_cell.angle_alpha   90.00
_cell.angle_beta   90.00
_cell.angle_gamma   90.00
#
_symmetry.space_group_name_H-M   'P 1'
#
loop_
_entity.id
_entity.type
_entity.pdbx_description
1 polymer ?
#
loop_
_entity_poly.entity_id
_entity_poly.type
_entity_poly.pdbx_seq_one_letter_code
_entity_poly.pdbx_strand_id
1 'polypeptide(L)'
;MLDVYLGAMTLDQMNGDVIWSIVQRELKRGNKPATVNRYLALIRNLLRMARDEWQWIDNFPMIRLLPGEVERDRWLTREEADRLINVCPPHLAALVRFALSTGCRAGEITGLEWDRVDLGRHTAWLNRTKNGTSRGVPLNLDAVAVLQEQVGNHPQACFTYRGAPIRWDVTNTAWHNATRKAGLTDVRFHDLRHTWASWHRQAGTSCDELKDLGGWKSRNMVDRYAKFATDNLSVAAARIEQAKQGDNVIRLSRFGHVPDIERASA
;
A
#
# COMPACT_ATOMS: atom_id res chain seq x y z
N MET A 1 25.72 8.47 -0.57
CA MET A 1 25.71 8.38 0.91
C MET A 1 26.53 7.18 1.42
N LEU A 2 26.45 5.99 0.80
CA LEU A 2 27.37 4.87 1.08
C LEU A 2 28.82 5.10 0.60
N ASP A 3 28.99 5.97 -0.39
CA ASP A 3 30.28 6.37 -0.95
C ASP A 3 31.29 6.85 0.12
N VAL A 4 30.82 7.55 1.16
CA VAL A 4 31.64 8.01 2.29
C VAL A 4 32.28 6.84 3.07
N TYR A 5 31.71 5.65 2.95
CA TYR A 5 32.17 4.45 3.64
C TYR A 5 32.97 3.53 2.73
N LEU A 6 32.52 3.39 1.48
CA LEU A 6 32.96 2.32 0.57
C LEU A 6 33.66 2.84 -0.69
N GLY A 7 33.66 4.15 -0.95
CA GLY A 7 34.12 4.71 -2.23
C GLY A 7 35.61 4.51 -2.52
N ALA A 8 36.42 4.30 -1.49
CA ALA A 8 37.85 4.01 -1.61
C ALA A 8 38.20 2.53 -1.33
N MET A 9 37.21 1.69 -1.05
CA MET A 9 37.42 0.29 -0.67
C MET A 9 37.24 -0.64 -1.87
N THR A 10 38.10 -1.65 -1.96
CA THR A 10 37.89 -2.77 -2.89
C THR A 10 36.87 -3.77 -2.31
N LEU A 11 36.28 -4.60 -3.16
CA LEU A 11 35.19 -5.51 -2.74
C LEU A 11 35.65 -6.57 -1.73
N ASP A 12 36.90 -7.03 -1.84
CA ASP A 12 37.55 -7.96 -0.92
C ASP A 12 37.82 -7.37 0.48
N GLN A 13 37.87 -6.03 0.59
CA GLN A 13 38.04 -5.33 1.86
C GLN A 13 36.73 -5.19 2.65
N MET A 14 35.58 -5.51 2.04
CA MET A 14 34.26 -5.37 2.68
C MET A 14 33.96 -6.54 3.62
N ASN A 15 34.59 -6.51 4.80
CA ASN A 15 34.40 -7.52 5.85
C ASN A 15 33.31 -7.14 6.88
N GLY A 16 33.10 -8.03 7.86
CA GLY A 16 32.06 -7.86 8.88
C GLY A 16 32.21 -6.58 9.72
N ASP A 17 33.45 -6.19 10.03
CA ASP A 17 33.74 -5.01 10.86
C ASP A 17 33.41 -3.71 10.12
N VAL A 18 33.73 -3.65 8.83
CA VAL A 18 33.36 -2.52 7.97
C VAL A 18 31.83 -2.37 7.94
N ILE A 19 31.11 -3.46 7.74
CA ILE A 19 29.64 -3.46 7.69
C ILE A 19 29.05 -3.04 9.03
N TRP A 20 29.60 -3.54 10.14
CA TRP A 20 29.16 -3.15 11.47
C TRP A 20 29.43 -1.67 11.76
N SER A 21 30.54 -1.12 11.28
CA SER A 21 30.86 0.31 11.41
C SER A 21 29.83 1.20 10.69
N ILE A 22 29.35 0.76 9.52
CA ILE A 22 28.29 1.46 8.76
C ILE A 22 26.99 1.45 9.57
N VAL A 23 26.60 0.30 10.11
CA VAL A 23 25.42 0.16 10.95
C VAL A 23 25.48 1.12 12.14
N GLN A 24 26.57 1.08 12.91
CA GLN A 24 26.74 1.91 14.11
C GLN A 24 26.71 3.40 13.78
N ARG A 25 27.39 3.82 12.71
CA ARG A 25 27.44 5.24 12.33
C ARG A 25 26.09 5.74 11.84
N GLU A 26 25.37 4.96 11.03
CA GLU A 26 24.05 5.35 10.54
C GLU A 26 23.01 5.39 11.66
N LEU A 27 23.04 4.45 12.61
CA LEU A 27 22.21 4.51 13.82
C LEU A 27 22.57 5.73 14.70
N LYS A 28 23.85 6.03 14.88
CA LYS A 28 24.32 7.23 15.61
C LYS A 28 23.87 8.54 14.96
N ARG A 29 23.69 8.55 13.64
CA ARG A 29 23.12 9.69 12.88
C ARG A 29 21.60 9.81 13.03
N GLY A 30 20.95 8.91 13.77
CA GLY A 30 19.50 8.91 14.00
C GLY A 30 18.70 8.27 12.87
N ASN A 31 19.33 7.54 11.93
CA ASN A 31 18.59 6.86 10.88
C ASN A 31 17.81 5.66 11.42
N LYS A 32 16.57 5.51 10.95
CA LYS A 32 15.71 4.37 11.33
C LYS A 32 16.30 3.05 10.82
N PRO A 33 16.05 1.91 11.49
CA PRO A 33 16.48 0.59 11.03
C PRO A 33 16.14 0.30 9.56
N ALA A 34 14.96 0.72 9.10
CA ALA A 34 14.54 0.59 7.69
C ALA A 34 15.46 1.29 6.69
N THR A 35 16.02 2.45 7.06
CA THR A 35 17.00 3.15 6.20
C THR A 35 18.32 2.39 6.15
N VAL A 36 18.80 1.93 7.31
CA VAL A 36 20.05 1.16 7.41
C VAL A 36 19.94 -0.17 6.65
N ASN A 37 18.80 -0.86 6.77
CA ASN A 37 18.55 -2.12 6.08
C ASN A 37 18.51 -1.98 4.56
N ARG A 38 18.08 -0.83 4.01
CA ARG A 38 18.21 -0.57 2.57
C ARG A 38 19.67 -0.52 2.13
N TYR A 39 20.55 0.06 2.94
CA TYR A 39 21.98 0.06 2.67
C TYR A 39 22.57 -1.36 2.77
N LEU A 40 22.23 -2.10 3.83
CA LEU A 40 22.68 -3.48 3.99
C LEU A 40 22.19 -4.41 2.88
N ALA A 41 20.96 -4.23 2.41
CA ALA A 41 20.41 -4.98 1.29
C ALA A 41 21.15 -4.66 -0.03
N LEU A 42 21.50 -3.39 -0.25
CA LEU A 42 22.32 -2.99 -1.40
C LEU A 42 23.71 -3.62 -1.35
N ILE A 43 24.41 -3.51 -0.22
CA ILE A 43 25.75 -4.09 -0.03
C ILE A 43 25.70 -5.61 -0.22
N ARG A 44 24.70 -6.27 0.37
CA ARG A 44 24.50 -7.72 0.22
C ARG A 44 24.30 -8.12 -1.24
N ASN A 45 23.46 -7.39 -1.98
CA ASN A 45 23.23 -7.68 -3.40
C ASN A 45 24.49 -7.44 -4.24
N LEU A 46 25.24 -6.38 -3.96
CA LEU A 46 26.51 -6.08 -4.64
C LEU A 46 27.54 -7.19 -4.42
N LEU A 47 27.80 -7.56 -3.16
CA LEU A 47 28.77 -8.61 -2.84
C LEU A 47 28.34 -9.98 -3.36
N ARG A 48 27.03 -10.25 -3.38
CA ARG A 48 26.50 -11.46 -3.99
C ARG A 48 26.74 -11.50 -5.48
N MET A 49 26.51 -10.41 -6.20
CA MET A 49 26.80 -10.29 -7.64
C MET A 49 28.30 -10.41 -7.92
N ALA A 50 29.13 -9.79 -7.09
CA ALA A 50 30.59 -9.89 -7.18
C ALA A 50 31.12 -11.32 -7.02
N ARG A 51 30.49 -12.13 -6.16
CA ARG A 51 30.82 -13.55 -5.98
C ARG A 51 30.21 -14.43 -7.07
N ASP A 52 28.90 -14.33 -7.29
CA ASP A 52 28.13 -15.30 -8.07
C ASP A 52 28.17 -15.03 -9.58
N GLU A 53 28.17 -13.76 -10.00
CA GLU A 53 28.12 -13.38 -11.42
C GLU A 53 29.48 -12.96 -11.95
N TRP A 54 30.21 -12.13 -11.21
CA TRP A 54 31.50 -11.59 -11.66
C TRP A 54 32.68 -12.47 -11.25
N GLN A 55 32.50 -13.31 -10.22
CA GLN A 55 33.54 -14.18 -9.66
C GLN A 55 34.81 -13.41 -9.26
N TRP A 56 34.65 -12.16 -8.80
CA TRP A 56 35.77 -11.30 -8.38
C TRP A 56 36.20 -11.56 -6.93
N ILE A 57 35.32 -12.17 -6.14
CA ILE A 57 35.58 -12.56 -4.76
C ILE A 57 35.06 -13.98 -4.53
N ASP A 58 35.73 -14.73 -3.65
CA ASP A 58 35.34 -16.11 -3.33
C ASP A 58 34.22 -16.17 -2.29
N ASN A 59 34.22 -15.22 -1.34
CA ASN A 59 33.28 -15.16 -0.25
C ASN A 59 33.05 -13.73 0.25
N PHE A 60 32.00 -13.56 1.06
CA PHE A 60 31.70 -12.32 1.75
C PHE A 60 30.99 -12.64 3.08
N PRO A 61 31.05 -11.76 4.09
CA PRO A 61 30.44 -12.02 5.40
C PRO A 61 28.91 -12.11 5.32
N MET A 62 28.32 -12.90 6.21
CA MET A 62 26.86 -12.95 6.34
C MET A 62 26.34 -11.61 6.87
N ILE A 63 25.72 -10.83 5.98
CA ILE A 63 25.08 -9.56 6.35
C ILE A 63 23.68 -9.87 6.88
N ARG A 64 23.38 -9.54 8.14
CA ARG A 64 22.02 -9.64 8.70
C ARG A 64 21.34 -8.29 8.70
N LEU A 65 20.04 -8.26 8.41
CA LEU A 65 19.25 -7.03 8.54
C LEU A 65 18.97 -6.77 10.01
N LEU A 66 18.89 -5.49 10.37
CA LEU A 66 18.50 -5.05 11.70
C LEU A 66 17.03 -5.39 11.98
N PRO A 67 16.70 -5.87 13.19
CA PRO A 67 15.32 -6.02 13.62
C PRO A 67 14.67 -4.66 13.90
N GLY A 68 13.36 -4.65 14.14
CA GLY A 68 12.63 -3.45 14.52
C GLY A 68 12.19 -2.56 13.36
N GLU A 69 12.21 -3.06 12.13
CA GLU A 69 11.42 -2.44 11.06
C GLU A 69 9.94 -2.56 11.40
N VAL A 70 9.36 -1.43 11.80
CA VAL A 70 7.91 -1.32 11.95
C VAL A 70 7.34 -0.97 10.59
N GLU A 71 6.56 -1.88 10.04
CA GLU A 71 5.78 -1.59 8.85
C GLU A 71 4.74 -0.53 9.21
N ARG A 72 4.75 0.58 8.47
CA ARG A 72 3.76 1.65 8.66
C ARG A 72 2.38 1.11 8.32
N ASP A 73 1.45 1.34 9.23
CA ASP A 73 0.06 0.94 9.09
C ASP A 73 -0.85 2.18 9.27
N ARG A 74 -0.85 3.04 8.25
CA ARG A 74 -1.66 4.25 8.22
C ARG A 74 -2.63 4.17 7.04
N TRP A 75 -3.91 4.34 7.36
CA TRP A 75 -5.01 4.45 6.41
C TRP A 75 -6.00 5.49 6.94
N LEU A 76 -6.79 6.13 6.07
CA LEU A 76 -7.72 7.20 6.44
C LEU A 76 -9.12 6.67 6.76
N THR A 77 -9.78 7.23 7.78
CA THR A 77 -11.23 7.07 7.92
C THR A 77 -11.97 7.80 6.79
N ARG A 78 -13.27 7.52 6.61
CA ARG A 78 -14.08 8.20 5.58
C ARG A 78 -14.12 9.71 5.84
N GLU A 79 -14.29 10.10 7.09
CA GLU A 79 -14.32 11.51 7.52
C GLU A 79 -12.95 12.19 7.33
N GLU A 80 -11.86 11.48 7.59
CA GLU A 80 -10.50 11.98 7.30
C GLU A 80 -10.28 12.21 5.80
N ALA A 81 -10.73 11.28 4.96
CA ALA A 81 -10.65 11.39 3.51
C ALA A 81 -11.49 12.56 3.00
N ASP A 82 -12.71 12.74 3.50
CA ASP A 82 -13.59 13.86 3.12
C ASP A 82 -12.98 15.21 3.50
N ARG A 83 -12.44 15.33 4.73
CA ARG A 83 -11.72 16.54 5.15
C ARG A 83 -10.52 16.81 4.23
N LEU A 84 -9.77 15.79 3.86
CA LEU A 84 -8.63 15.93 2.95
C LEU A 84 -9.07 16.41 1.57
N ILE A 85 -10.10 15.80 0.99
CA ILE A 85 -10.63 16.17 -0.34
C ILE A 85 -11.10 17.63 -0.33
N ASN A 86 -11.84 18.05 0.70
CA ASN A 86 -12.41 19.40 0.80
C ASN A 86 -11.36 20.51 0.89
N VAL A 87 -10.18 20.24 1.46
CA VAL A 87 -9.10 21.24 1.57
C VAL A 87 -8.10 21.18 0.41
N CYS A 88 -8.18 20.17 -0.46
CA CYS A 88 -7.29 20.03 -1.60
C CYS A 88 -7.62 21.05 -2.69
N PRO A 89 -6.61 21.60 -3.40
CA PRO A 89 -6.88 22.30 -4.65
C PRO A 89 -7.49 21.34 -5.69
N PRO A 90 -8.27 21.83 -6.68
CA PRO A 90 -9.07 20.98 -7.56
C PRO A 90 -8.32 19.82 -8.23
N HIS A 91 -7.14 20.10 -8.81
CA HIS A 91 -6.29 19.08 -9.44
C HIS A 91 -5.85 17.97 -8.46
N LEU A 92 -5.54 18.33 -7.21
CA LEU A 92 -5.14 17.36 -6.20
C LEU A 92 -6.34 16.59 -5.67
N ALA A 93 -7.50 17.25 -5.51
CA ALA A 93 -8.74 16.60 -5.09
C ALA A 93 -9.15 15.50 -6.08
N ALA A 94 -9.03 15.76 -7.39
CA ALA A 94 -9.25 14.76 -8.43
C ALA A 94 -8.31 13.55 -8.29
N LEU A 95 -7.01 13.78 -8.09
CA LEU A 95 -6.03 12.72 -7.85
C LEU A 95 -6.34 11.90 -6.60
N VAL A 96 -6.72 12.55 -5.49
CA VAL A 96 -7.05 11.89 -4.23
C VAL A 96 -8.30 11.03 -4.35
N ARG A 97 -9.38 11.58 -4.92
CA ARG A 97 -10.62 10.84 -5.18
C ARG A 97 -10.34 9.62 -6.04
N PHE A 98 -9.63 9.79 -7.16
CA PHE A 98 -9.31 8.67 -8.04
C PHE A 98 -8.42 7.61 -7.37
N ALA A 99 -7.44 8.02 -6.57
CA ALA A 99 -6.59 7.09 -5.81
C ALA A 99 -7.39 6.29 -4.78
N LEU A 100 -8.31 6.93 -4.07
CA LEU A 100 -9.18 6.29 -3.07
C LEU A 100 -10.24 5.39 -3.69
N SER A 101 -10.58 5.58 -4.96
CA SER A 101 -11.54 4.74 -5.69
C SER A 101 -10.90 3.53 -6.39
N THR A 102 -9.62 3.62 -6.77
CA THR A 102 -8.97 2.61 -7.64
C THR A 102 -7.74 1.95 -7.03
N GLY A 103 -7.18 2.50 -5.97
CA GLY A 103 -5.91 2.04 -5.39
C GLY A 103 -4.68 2.26 -6.29
N CYS A 104 -4.80 3.01 -7.38
CA CYS A 104 -3.68 3.27 -8.30
C CYS A 104 -2.53 4.03 -7.61
N ARG A 105 -1.30 3.77 -8.06
CA ARG A 105 -0.12 4.53 -7.62
C ARG A 105 -0.14 5.92 -8.22
N ALA A 106 0.46 6.91 -7.54
CA ALA A 106 0.53 8.29 -8.02
C ALA A 106 1.03 8.41 -9.48
N GLY A 107 2.09 7.68 -9.83
CA GLY A 107 2.62 7.65 -11.20
C GLY A 107 1.69 6.98 -12.23
N GLU A 108 0.87 6.02 -11.80
CA GLU A 108 -0.13 5.36 -12.66
C GLU A 108 -1.27 6.32 -12.97
N ILE A 109 -1.69 7.13 -11.99
CA ILE A 109 -2.77 8.12 -12.14
C ILE A 109 -2.30 9.30 -13.00
N THR A 110 -1.17 9.90 -12.63
CA THR A 110 -0.62 11.07 -13.33
C THR A 110 -0.17 10.76 -14.76
N GLY A 111 0.18 9.50 -15.04
CA GLY A 111 0.51 9.01 -16.38
C GLY A 111 -0.67 8.39 -17.13
N LEU A 112 -1.92 8.58 -16.70
CA LEU A 112 -3.10 8.07 -17.40
C LEU A 112 -3.50 8.99 -18.56
N GLU A 113 -3.81 8.39 -19.72
CA GLU A 113 -4.20 9.09 -20.94
C GLU A 113 -5.56 8.57 -21.44
N TRP A 114 -6.30 9.41 -22.16
CA TRP A 114 -7.67 9.14 -22.60
C TRP A 114 -7.77 7.94 -23.56
N ASP A 115 -6.74 7.68 -24.36
CA ASP A 115 -6.66 6.53 -25.26
C ASP A 115 -6.64 5.18 -24.51
N ARG A 116 -6.39 5.21 -23.19
CA ARG A 116 -6.34 4.06 -22.29
C ARG A 116 -7.47 4.06 -21.27
N VAL A 117 -8.53 4.83 -21.51
CA VAL A 117 -9.72 4.85 -20.66
C VAL A 117 -10.93 4.53 -21.51
N ASP A 118 -11.64 3.46 -21.14
CA ASP A 118 -12.95 3.14 -21.66
C ASP A 118 -13.99 3.41 -20.58
N LEU A 119 -14.62 4.59 -20.66
CA LEU A 119 -15.69 5.01 -19.75
C LEU A 119 -16.98 4.22 -19.97
N GLY A 120 -17.17 3.56 -21.12
CA GLY A 120 -18.34 2.70 -21.36
C GLY A 120 -18.19 1.33 -20.70
N ARG A 121 -16.97 0.78 -20.72
CA ARG A 121 -16.61 -0.50 -20.06
C ARG A 121 -16.10 -0.32 -18.62
N HIS A 122 -16.11 0.90 -18.10
CA HIS A 122 -15.57 1.23 -16.78
C HIS A 122 -14.17 0.62 -16.56
N THR A 123 -13.26 0.79 -17.50
CA THR A 123 -11.92 0.19 -17.45
C THR A 123 -10.86 1.19 -17.86
N ALA A 124 -9.75 1.23 -17.11
CA ALA A 124 -8.54 1.96 -17.48
C ALA A 124 -7.35 1.01 -17.63
N TRP A 125 -6.50 1.22 -18.63
CA TRP A 125 -5.30 0.41 -18.85
C TRP A 125 -4.04 1.16 -18.40
N LEU A 126 -3.33 0.60 -17.42
CA LEU A 126 -2.10 1.17 -16.90
C LEU A 126 -0.89 0.67 -17.70
N ASN A 127 -0.03 1.60 -18.13
CA ASN A 127 1.21 1.30 -18.83
C ASN A 127 2.17 0.46 -17.97
N ARG A 128 3.18 -0.14 -18.63
CA ARG A 128 4.27 -0.88 -17.99
C ARG A 128 4.82 -0.10 -16.80
N THR A 129 4.47 -0.55 -15.60
CA THR A 129 5.28 -0.26 -14.42
C THR A 129 6.66 -0.89 -14.64
N LYS A 130 7.68 -0.37 -13.95
CA LYS A 130 9.09 -0.82 -13.98
C LYS A 130 9.28 -2.35 -13.78
N ASN A 131 8.22 -3.09 -13.45
CA ASN A 131 8.22 -4.49 -13.05
C ASN A 131 7.31 -5.42 -13.87
N GLY A 132 6.78 -4.97 -15.02
CA GLY A 132 6.22 -5.83 -16.07
C GLY A 132 4.85 -6.46 -15.78
N THR A 133 3.79 -5.82 -16.31
CA THR A 133 2.61 -6.37 -17.01
C THR A 133 1.63 -5.20 -17.20
N SER A 134 1.06 -5.05 -18.40
CA SER A 134 -0.08 -4.12 -18.57
C SER A 134 -1.24 -4.65 -17.74
N ARG A 135 -1.95 -3.77 -17.03
CA ARG A 135 -3.06 -4.18 -16.16
C ARG A 135 -4.26 -3.29 -16.39
N GLY A 136 -5.40 -3.94 -16.63
CA GLY A 136 -6.71 -3.30 -16.58
C GLY A 136 -7.11 -3.04 -15.14
N VAL A 137 -7.53 -1.81 -14.86
CA VAL A 137 -8.10 -1.39 -13.59
C VAL A 137 -9.59 -1.19 -13.81
N PRO A 138 -10.46 -2.00 -13.18
CA PRO A 138 -11.88 -1.74 -13.19
C PRO A 138 -12.16 -0.45 -12.42
N LEU A 139 -13.01 0.40 -12.99
CA LEU A 139 -13.39 1.69 -12.45
C LEU A 139 -14.75 1.53 -11.76
N ASN A 140 -14.84 1.91 -10.49
CA ASN A 140 -16.14 2.08 -9.86
C ASN A 140 -16.78 3.40 -10.33
N LEU A 141 -18.04 3.63 -9.94
CA LEU A 141 -18.78 4.83 -10.35
C LEU A 141 -18.09 6.13 -9.89
N ASP A 142 -17.45 6.13 -8.71
CA ASP A 142 -16.73 7.31 -8.22
C ASP A 142 -15.51 7.64 -9.10
N ALA A 143 -14.75 6.63 -9.52
CA ALA A 143 -13.61 6.80 -10.41
C ALA A 143 -14.05 7.30 -11.79
N VAL A 144 -15.17 6.78 -12.29
CA VAL A 144 -15.78 7.24 -13.55
C VAL A 144 -16.22 8.70 -13.43
N ALA A 145 -16.89 9.08 -12.34
CA ALA A 145 -17.31 10.46 -12.11
C ALA A 145 -16.12 11.43 -12.08
N VAL A 146 -15.03 11.06 -11.40
CA VAL A 146 -13.79 11.87 -11.39
C VAL A 146 -13.24 12.04 -12.80
N LEU A 147 -13.18 10.96 -13.59
CA LEU A 147 -12.69 11.05 -14.96
C LEU A 147 -13.61 11.91 -15.84
N GLN A 148 -14.93 11.78 -15.70
CA GLN A 148 -15.90 12.61 -16.43
C GLN A 148 -15.68 14.11 -16.13
N GLU A 149 -15.42 14.48 -14.87
CA GLU A 149 -15.08 15.86 -14.48
C GLU A 149 -13.77 16.37 -15.12
N GLN A 150 -12.89 15.46 -15.57
CA GLN A 150 -11.63 15.83 -16.25
C GLN A 150 -11.74 15.92 -17.76
N VAL A 151 -12.83 15.43 -18.37
CA VAL A 151 -13.00 15.45 -19.83
C VAL A 151 -12.97 16.89 -20.35
N GLY A 152 -12.20 17.12 -21.40
CA GLY A 152 -12.05 18.44 -22.02
C GLY A 152 -10.94 19.31 -21.42
N ASN A 153 -10.38 18.97 -20.25
CA ASN A 153 -9.29 19.74 -19.65
C ASN A 153 -7.97 19.62 -20.42
N HIS A 154 -7.77 18.51 -21.14
CA HIS A 154 -6.59 18.26 -21.97
C HIS A 154 -6.87 17.15 -23.00
N PRO A 155 -6.31 17.22 -24.23
CA PRO A 155 -6.62 16.27 -25.31
C PRO A 155 -6.09 14.85 -25.08
N GLN A 156 -4.96 14.70 -24.37
CA GLN A 156 -4.29 13.41 -24.17
C GLN A 156 -4.32 12.90 -22.71
N ALA A 157 -3.75 13.65 -21.77
CA ALA A 157 -3.71 13.27 -20.36
C ALA A 157 -5.06 13.44 -19.63
N CYS A 158 -5.40 12.48 -18.76
CA CYS A 158 -6.61 12.53 -17.93
C CYS A 158 -6.48 13.48 -16.75
N PHE A 159 -5.28 13.67 -16.19
CA PHE A 159 -5.06 14.53 -15.02
C PHE A 159 -4.03 15.63 -15.33
N THR A 160 -4.44 16.88 -15.16
CA THR A 160 -3.61 18.04 -15.49
C THR A 160 -3.60 19.09 -14.39
N TYR A 161 -2.62 19.97 -14.44
CA TYR A 161 -2.56 21.18 -13.63
C TYR A 161 -2.20 22.34 -14.54
N ARG A 162 -3.03 23.39 -14.55
CA ARG A 162 -2.87 24.58 -15.42
C ARG A 162 -2.68 24.21 -16.90
N GLY A 163 -3.46 23.25 -17.38
CA GLY A 163 -3.44 22.81 -18.79
C GLY A 163 -2.25 21.92 -19.17
N ALA A 164 -1.37 21.55 -18.24
CA ALA A 164 -0.24 20.67 -18.49
C ALA A 164 -0.39 19.33 -17.75
N PRO A 165 0.03 18.19 -18.34
CA PRO A 165 0.10 16.91 -17.64
C PRO A 165 0.96 17.00 -16.38
N ILE A 166 0.50 16.35 -15.30
CA ILE A 166 1.23 16.29 -14.04
C ILE A 166 2.39 15.29 -14.21
N ARG A 167 3.63 15.77 -14.19
CA ARG A 167 4.84 14.92 -14.39
C ARG A 167 5.78 14.88 -13.19
N TRP A 168 5.41 15.54 -12.10
CA TRP A 168 6.20 15.64 -10.88
C TRP A 168 5.63 14.76 -9.77
N ASP A 169 6.40 14.60 -8.68
CA ASP A 169 5.94 13.86 -7.51
C ASP A 169 4.72 14.56 -6.88
N VAL A 170 3.66 13.80 -6.64
CA VAL A 170 2.44 14.28 -6.00
C VAL A 170 2.67 14.55 -4.50
N THR A 171 3.69 13.94 -3.91
CA THR A 171 4.16 14.19 -2.53
C THR A 171 4.97 15.50 -2.46
N ASN A 172 4.35 16.60 -2.86
CA ASN A 172 4.97 17.92 -2.93
C ASN A 172 4.35 18.90 -1.90
N THR A 173 4.71 20.17 -1.99
CA THR A 173 4.22 21.23 -1.10
C THR A 173 2.69 21.32 -1.05
N ALA A 174 1.98 21.12 -2.16
CA ALA A 174 0.52 21.17 -2.16
C ALA A 174 -0.07 20.01 -1.34
N TRP A 175 0.49 18.80 -1.45
CA TRP A 175 0.10 17.66 -0.61
C TRP A 175 0.30 17.95 0.87
N HIS A 176 1.51 18.40 1.25
CA HIS A 176 1.81 18.69 2.65
C HIS A 176 0.94 19.81 3.24
N ASN A 177 0.59 20.81 2.44
CA ASN A 177 -0.33 21.86 2.85
C ASN A 177 -1.75 21.33 3.03
N ALA A 178 -2.23 20.47 2.13
CA ALA A 178 -3.55 19.85 2.24
C ALA A 178 -3.66 18.95 3.47
N THR A 179 -2.68 18.08 3.72
CA THR A 179 -2.68 17.21 4.91
C THR A 179 -2.65 18.02 6.20
N ARG A 180 -1.87 19.11 6.26
CA ARG A 180 -1.85 20.02 7.42
C ARG A 180 -3.20 20.69 7.64
N LYS A 181 -3.82 21.22 6.59
CA LYS A 181 -5.16 21.86 6.66
C LYS A 181 -6.26 20.88 7.08
N ALA A 182 -6.15 19.61 6.66
CA ALA A 182 -7.09 18.55 7.03
C ALA A 182 -6.89 18.02 8.47
N GLY A 183 -5.88 18.52 9.20
CA GLY A 183 -5.52 18.04 10.53
C GLY A 183 -4.92 16.63 10.53
N LEU A 184 -4.36 16.18 9.40
CA LEU A 184 -3.81 14.84 9.25
C LEU A 184 -2.32 14.82 9.57
N THR A 185 -1.94 13.96 10.51
CA THR A 185 -0.55 13.71 10.87
C THR A 185 -0.03 12.47 10.19
N ASP A 186 1.22 12.54 9.72
CA ASP A 186 1.94 11.44 9.12
C ASP A 186 1.12 10.70 8.04
N VAL A 187 0.70 11.40 6.98
CA VAL A 187 0.02 10.81 5.81
C VAL A 187 0.79 11.12 4.53
N ARG A 188 1.10 10.08 3.77
CA ARG A 188 1.73 10.15 2.44
C ARG A 188 0.68 9.92 1.37
N PHE A 189 0.92 10.39 0.15
CA PHE A 189 0.00 10.11 -0.96
C PHE A 189 -0.18 8.60 -1.19
N HIS A 190 0.88 7.81 -0.99
CA HIS A 190 0.80 6.34 -1.09
C HIS A 190 -0.07 5.69 -0.01
N ASP A 191 -0.31 6.37 1.12
CA ASP A 191 -1.21 5.87 2.17
C ASP A 191 -2.67 5.85 1.67
N LEU A 192 -3.00 6.55 0.57
CA LEU A 192 -4.32 6.44 -0.08
C LEU A 192 -4.56 5.05 -0.68
N ARG A 193 -3.51 4.40 -1.21
CA ARG A 193 -3.60 3.01 -1.68
C ARG A 193 -3.78 2.04 -0.52
N HIS A 194 -3.10 2.28 0.60
CA HIS A 194 -3.31 1.53 1.84
C HIS A 194 -4.76 1.72 2.34
N THR A 195 -5.27 2.95 2.26
CA THR A 195 -6.66 3.29 2.61
C THR A 195 -7.67 2.54 1.77
N TRP A 196 -7.54 2.59 0.45
CA TRP A 196 -8.37 1.83 -0.48
C TRP A 196 -8.36 0.32 -0.15
N ALA A 197 -7.19 -0.25 0.11
CA ALA A 197 -7.06 -1.66 0.47
C ALA A 197 -7.73 -2.01 1.81
N SER A 198 -7.55 -1.18 2.84
CA SER A 198 -8.20 -1.33 4.15
C SER A 198 -9.72 -1.24 4.03
N TRP A 199 -10.24 -0.28 3.26
CA TRP A 199 -11.68 -0.15 3.03
C TRP A 199 -12.27 -1.36 2.30
N HIS A 200 -11.57 -1.91 1.30
CA HIS A 200 -11.98 -3.15 0.66
C HIS A 200 -12.07 -4.32 1.65
N ARG A 201 -11.10 -4.45 2.56
CA ARG A 201 -11.11 -5.50 3.58
C ARG A 201 -12.23 -5.32 4.61
N GLN A 202 -12.50 -4.08 5.01
CA GLN A 202 -13.63 -3.75 5.88
C GLN A 202 -14.97 -4.08 5.18
N ALA A 203 -15.08 -3.79 3.88
CA ALA A 203 -16.24 -4.10 3.06
C ALA A 203 -16.39 -5.58 2.63
N GLY A 204 -15.49 -6.47 3.06
CA GLY A 204 -15.59 -7.92 2.81
C GLY A 204 -14.91 -8.45 1.56
N THR A 205 -14.24 -7.60 0.78
CA THR A 205 -13.43 -8.05 -0.36
C THR A 205 -12.34 -9.00 0.12
N SER A 206 -12.25 -10.19 -0.46
CA SER A 206 -11.24 -11.20 -0.11
C SER A 206 -9.82 -10.71 -0.42
N CYS A 207 -8.80 -11.31 0.21
CA CYS A 207 -7.41 -10.98 -0.11
C CYS A 207 -7.05 -11.31 -1.56
N ASP A 208 -7.67 -12.32 -2.18
CA ASP A 208 -7.42 -12.70 -3.56
C ASP A 208 -7.99 -11.67 -4.54
N GLU A 209 -9.27 -11.30 -4.37
CA GLU A 209 -9.88 -10.21 -5.15
C GLU A 209 -9.10 -8.91 -4.98
N LEU A 210 -8.70 -8.57 -3.75
CA LEU A 210 -7.91 -7.37 -3.49
C LEU A 210 -6.52 -7.44 -4.15
N LYS A 211 -5.88 -8.61 -4.18
CA LYS A 211 -4.60 -8.82 -4.87
C LYS A 211 -4.72 -8.49 -6.35
N ASP A 212 -5.78 -8.98 -6.99
CA ASP A 212 -6.02 -8.80 -8.42
C ASP A 212 -6.44 -7.36 -8.74
N LEU A 213 -7.38 -6.80 -7.96
CA LEU A 213 -7.83 -5.41 -8.06
C LEU A 213 -6.71 -4.40 -7.86
N GLY A 214 -5.74 -4.67 -6.99
CA GLY A 214 -4.60 -3.78 -6.80
C GLY A 214 -3.36 -4.15 -7.60
N GLY A 215 -3.29 -5.34 -8.20
CA GLY A 215 -2.14 -5.79 -8.99
C GLY A 215 -0.91 -6.05 -8.14
N TRP A 216 -1.09 -6.66 -6.97
CA TRP A 216 0.03 -7.15 -6.15
C TRP A 216 0.57 -8.46 -6.72
N LYS A 217 1.91 -8.61 -6.74
CA LYS A 217 2.56 -9.83 -7.26
C LYS A 217 2.32 -11.07 -6.39
N SER A 218 2.06 -10.90 -5.09
CA SER A 218 1.90 -12.00 -4.14
C SER A 218 0.87 -11.65 -3.09
N ARG A 219 0.24 -12.69 -2.54
CA ARG A 219 -0.75 -12.55 -1.46
C ARG A 219 -0.13 -12.03 -0.16
N ASN A 220 1.12 -12.38 0.12
CA ASN A 220 1.86 -11.86 1.29
C ASN A 220 1.88 -10.32 1.37
N MET A 221 1.85 -9.61 0.23
CA MET A 221 1.78 -8.15 0.23
C MET A 221 0.41 -7.59 0.64
N VAL A 222 -0.64 -8.40 0.52
CA VAL A 222 -2.03 -8.05 0.84
C VAL A 222 -2.40 -8.53 2.25
N ASP A 223 -1.77 -9.58 2.76
CA ASP A 223 -2.09 -10.17 4.07
C ASP A 223 -1.97 -9.16 5.23
N ARG A 224 -1.18 -8.11 5.07
CA ARG A 224 -1.11 -7.00 6.04
C ARG A 224 -2.44 -6.28 6.26
N TYR A 225 -3.36 -6.33 5.31
CA TYR A 225 -4.71 -5.78 5.45
C TYR A 225 -5.73 -6.80 5.96
N ALA A 226 -5.37 -8.08 6.11
CA ALA A 226 -6.30 -9.12 6.53
C ALA A 226 -6.95 -8.80 7.89
N LYS A 227 -6.20 -8.14 8.78
CA LYS A 227 -6.62 -7.69 10.11
C LYS A 227 -7.78 -6.69 10.11
N PHE A 228 -8.06 -6.02 9.00
CA PHE A 228 -9.15 -5.03 8.90
C PHE A 228 -10.50 -5.64 8.54
N ALA A 229 -10.61 -6.96 8.46
CA ALA A 229 -11.85 -7.65 8.13
C ALA A 229 -12.75 -7.93 9.35
N THR A 230 -12.67 -7.14 10.43
CA THR A 230 -13.32 -7.41 11.72
C THR A 230 -14.82 -7.68 11.61
N ASP A 231 -15.57 -6.86 10.85
CA ASP A 231 -17.02 -7.06 10.68
C ASP A 231 -17.36 -8.30 9.85
N ASN A 232 -16.45 -8.74 8.97
CA ASN A 232 -16.61 -9.99 8.24
C ASN A 232 -16.21 -11.20 9.06
N LEU A 233 -15.31 -11.05 10.03
CA LEU A 233 -14.91 -12.13 10.92
C LEU A 233 -16.05 -12.50 11.88
N SER A 234 -16.85 -11.54 12.34
CA SER A 234 -18.06 -11.84 13.12
C SER A 234 -19.09 -12.60 12.29
N VAL A 235 -19.39 -12.14 11.07
CA VAL A 235 -20.28 -12.86 10.13
C VAL A 235 -19.72 -14.24 9.78
N ALA A 236 -18.42 -14.35 9.53
CA ALA A 236 -17.77 -15.62 9.22
C ALA A 236 -17.77 -16.58 10.41
N ALA A 237 -17.56 -16.07 11.63
CA ALA A 237 -17.70 -16.85 12.85
C ALA A 237 -19.14 -17.35 13.04
N ALA A 238 -20.14 -16.54 12.70
CA ALA A 238 -21.55 -16.92 12.77
C ALA A 238 -21.95 -18.03 11.76
N ARG A 239 -21.17 -18.28 10.70
CA ARG A 239 -21.50 -19.31 9.68
C ARG A 239 -21.54 -20.74 10.21
N ILE A 240 -20.87 -21.01 11.32
CA ILE A 240 -20.88 -22.32 11.99
C ILE A 240 -21.88 -22.38 13.15
N GLU A 241 -22.62 -21.30 13.41
CA GLU A 241 -23.72 -21.34 14.36
C GLU A 241 -24.77 -22.32 13.86
N GLN A 242 -25.18 -23.26 14.71
CA GLN A 242 -26.27 -24.16 14.40
C GLN A 242 -27.57 -23.34 14.37
N ALA A 243 -28.07 -23.03 13.17
CA ALA A 243 -29.42 -22.53 13.02
C ALA A 243 -30.41 -23.58 13.58
N LYS A 244 -31.32 -23.17 14.47
CA LYS A 244 -32.44 -24.00 14.94
C LYS A 244 -33.48 -24.21 13.82
N GLN A 245 -33.09 -24.80 12.70
CA GLN A 245 -34.01 -25.18 11.63
C GLN A 245 -34.04 -26.70 11.47
N GLY A 246 -35.14 -27.29 11.95
CA GLY A 246 -35.51 -28.68 11.72
C GLY A 246 -34.99 -29.66 12.78
N ASP A 247 -35.89 -30.49 13.29
CA ASP A 247 -35.71 -31.50 14.36
C ASP A 247 -34.67 -32.62 14.09
N ASN A 248 -33.73 -32.44 13.15
CA ASN A 248 -32.78 -33.49 12.76
C ASN A 248 -31.29 -33.11 12.86
N VAL A 249 -30.94 -32.07 13.62
CA VAL A 249 -29.53 -31.74 13.86
C VAL A 249 -29.02 -32.48 15.10
N ILE A 250 -27.98 -33.31 14.92
CA ILE A 250 -27.20 -33.89 16.02
C ILE A 250 -26.70 -32.72 16.88
N ARG A 251 -27.24 -32.59 18.10
CA ARG A 251 -26.76 -31.61 19.08
C ARG A 251 -25.30 -31.92 19.36
N LEU A 252 -24.40 -31.06 18.89
CA LEU A 252 -23.04 -31.05 19.40
C LEU A 252 -23.17 -30.70 20.88
N SER A 253 -22.79 -31.62 21.75
CA SER A 253 -22.82 -31.43 23.20
C SER A 253 -21.96 -30.22 23.57
N ARG A 254 -22.64 -29.10 23.84
CA ARG A 254 -22.18 -27.87 24.53
C ARG A 254 -20.89 -27.23 23.98
N PHE A 255 -21.06 -26.36 22.98
CA PHE A 255 -20.27 -25.13 22.86
C PHE A 255 -21.22 -23.95 23.07
N GLY A 256 -21.47 -23.57 24.33
CA GLY A 256 -22.34 -22.43 24.61
C GLY A 256 -22.57 -22.25 26.09
N HIS A 257 -21.90 -21.25 26.67
CA HIS A 257 -22.26 -20.69 27.96
C HIS A 257 -23.54 -19.88 27.75
N VAL A 258 -24.69 -20.46 28.13
CA VAL A 258 -25.92 -19.69 28.32
C VAL A 258 -25.90 -19.26 29.79
N PRO A 259 -25.85 -17.96 30.13
CA PRO A 259 -26.23 -17.54 31.46
C PRO A 259 -27.75 -17.73 31.54
N ASP A 260 -28.20 -18.60 32.45
CA ASP A 260 -29.60 -18.75 32.78
C ASP A 260 -30.16 -17.40 33.25
N ILE A 261 -30.98 -16.75 32.41
CA ILE A 261 -31.91 -15.74 32.88
C ILE A 261 -33.15 -16.50 33.32
N GLU A 262 -33.14 -17.00 34.55
CA GLU A 262 -34.36 -17.39 35.23
C GLU A 262 -35.23 -16.15 35.43
N ARG A 263 -36.35 -16.12 34.71
CA ARG A 263 -37.54 -15.39 35.12
C ARG A 263 -38.07 -16.03 36.39
N ALA A 264 -37.82 -15.41 37.54
CA ALA A 264 -38.63 -15.58 38.72
C ALA A 264 -39.56 -14.36 38.85
N SER A 265 -40.76 -14.50 38.31
CA SER A 265 -41.93 -13.69 38.67
C SER A 265 -42.96 -14.63 39.31
N ALA A 266 -42.99 -14.62 40.64
CA ALA A 266 -44.13 -14.94 41.49
C ALA A 266 -43.94 -14.21 42.81
#